data_AF-A0A1W1HEC1-F1
#
_entry.id   AF-A0A1W1HEC1-F1
#
_cell.length_a   1.000
_cell.length_b   1.000
_cell.length_c   1.000
_cell.angle_alpha   90.00
_cell.angle_beta   90.00
_cell.angle_gamma   90.00
#
_symmetry.space_group_name_H-M   'P 1'
#
loop_
_entity.id
_entity.type
_entity.pdbx_description
1 polymer ?
#
loop_
_entity_poly.entity_id
_entity_poly.type
_entity_poly.pdbx_seq_one_letter_code
_entity_poly.pdbx_strand_id
1 'polypeptide(L)'
;MGYPLSMKEAVVKKVLMSNKTHYEIAKEAGIARSTLTYWLKQYTKDGEMNLINVEKSPKDWSGEERFNALVATANMSEMNRVAWCRKEGLFTHHLDQWKKDAIFLLTQKESILKSNDSKDLKREISFLKKELSRKDQALAETAALLVLKKKADLIWGDAKGD
;
A
#
# COMPACT_ATOMS: atom_id res chain seq x y z
N MET A 1 -22.22 13.49 6.86
CA MET A 1 -22.79 14.31 5.77
C MET A 1 -21.99 15.61 5.71
N GLY A 2 -21.14 15.77 4.70
CA GLY A 2 -20.39 17.01 4.50
C GLY A 2 -21.24 18.01 3.72
N TYR A 3 -21.47 19.19 4.27
CA TYR A 3 -22.15 20.27 3.53
C TYR A 3 -21.16 20.93 2.55
N PRO A 4 -21.57 21.25 1.31
CA PRO A 4 -20.75 21.98 0.36
C PRO A 4 -20.27 23.32 0.93
N LEU A 5 -19.02 23.71 0.62
CA LEU A 5 -18.40 24.95 1.11
C LEU A 5 -19.19 26.20 0.73
N SER A 6 -19.66 26.27 -0.53
CA SER A 6 -20.50 27.36 -1.03
C SER A 6 -21.81 27.54 -0.24
N MET A 7 -22.41 26.43 0.19
CA MET A 7 -23.64 26.46 0.99
C MET A 7 -23.36 26.99 2.41
N LYS A 8 -22.26 26.55 3.03
CA LYS A 8 -21.85 27.05 4.36
C LYS A 8 -21.64 28.56 4.35
N GLU A 9 -20.93 29.05 3.33
CA GLU A 9 -20.67 30.48 3.16
C GLU A 9 -21.94 31.30 3.00
N ALA A 10 -22.82 30.88 2.10
CA ALA A 10 -24.07 31.58 1.83
C ALA A 10 -24.94 31.67 3.10
N VAL A 11 -25.00 30.59 3.88
CA VAL A 11 -25.79 30.53 5.11
C VAL A 11 -25.19 31.44 6.20
N VAL A 12 -23.87 31.41 6.42
CA VAL A 12 -23.23 32.28 7.43
C VAL A 12 -23.32 33.76 7.02
N LYS A 13 -23.10 34.10 5.74
CA LYS A 13 -23.31 35.47 5.24
C LYS A 13 -24.76 35.92 5.46
N LYS A 14 -25.73 35.03 5.21
CA LYS A 14 -27.15 35.32 5.46
C LYS A 14 -27.45 35.59 6.94
N VAL A 15 -26.78 34.92 7.88
CA VAL A 15 -26.89 35.25 9.31
C VAL A 15 -26.33 36.64 9.61
N LEU A 16 -25.18 36.98 9.06
CA LEU A 16 -24.53 38.28 9.32
C LEU A 16 -25.27 39.46 8.67
N MET A 17 -25.92 39.23 7.54
CA MET A 17 -26.62 40.26 6.75
C MET A 17 -28.10 40.40 7.09
N SER A 18 -28.70 39.45 7.82
CA SER A 18 -30.13 39.47 8.13
C SER A 18 -30.40 39.51 9.63
N ASN A 19 -31.41 40.28 10.05
CA ASN A 19 -31.88 40.31 11.43
C ASN A 19 -32.81 39.13 11.79
N LYS A 20 -32.77 38.04 11.01
CA LYS A 20 -33.58 36.84 11.27
C LYS A 20 -32.97 36.02 12.40
N THR A 21 -33.80 35.25 13.09
CA THR A 21 -33.31 34.38 14.16
C THR A 21 -32.49 33.22 13.56
N HIS A 22 -31.48 32.73 14.30
CA HIS A 22 -30.71 31.54 13.90
C HIS A 22 -31.59 30.31 13.63
N TYR A 23 -32.76 30.23 14.26
CA TYR A 23 -33.71 29.13 14.04
C TYR A 23 -34.35 29.19 12.65
N GLU A 24 -34.80 30.37 12.22
CA GLU A 24 -35.44 30.57 10.91
C GLU A 24 -34.45 30.34 9.77
N ILE A 25 -33.23 30.85 9.91
CA ILE A 25 -32.18 30.67 8.89
C ILE A 25 -31.79 29.19 8.78
N ALA A 26 -31.68 28.48 9.90
CA ALA A 26 -31.41 27.05 9.91
C ALA A 26 -32.55 26.24 9.25
N LYS A 27 -33.81 26.61 9.55
CA LYS A 27 -35.01 25.98 8.95
C LYS A 27 -35.09 26.24 7.44
N GLU A 28 -34.81 27.46 7.00
CA GLU A 28 -34.81 27.86 5.58
C GLU A 28 -33.70 27.15 4.80
N ALA A 29 -32.53 26.98 5.40
CA ALA A 29 -31.41 26.26 4.80
C ALA A 29 -31.49 24.72 4.95
N GLY A 30 -32.51 24.20 5.66
CA GLY A 30 -32.67 22.77 5.90
C GLY A 30 -31.57 22.14 6.77
N ILE A 31 -30.92 22.93 7.64
CA ILE A 31 -29.83 22.46 8.50
C ILE A 31 -30.22 22.47 9.97
N ALA A 32 -29.54 21.66 10.78
CA ALA A 32 -29.72 21.68 12.23
C ALA A 32 -29.16 22.99 12.81
N ARG A 33 -29.86 23.54 13.82
CA ARG A 33 -29.45 24.77 14.50
C ARG A 33 -28.05 24.67 15.11
N SER A 34 -27.70 23.50 15.64
CA SER A 34 -26.36 23.21 16.17
C SER A 34 -25.26 23.35 15.12
N THR A 35 -25.53 22.95 13.88
CA THR A 35 -24.61 23.08 12.75
C THR A 35 -24.36 24.55 12.39
N LEU A 36 -25.43 25.36 12.38
CA LEU A 36 -25.32 26.81 12.13
C LEU A 36 -24.50 27.52 13.22
N THR A 37 -24.78 27.22 14.49
CA THR A 37 -24.04 27.79 15.63
C THR A 37 -22.57 27.39 15.58
N TYR A 38 -22.26 26.15 15.17
CA TYR A 38 -20.90 25.69 14.99
C TYR A 38 -20.17 26.49 13.89
N TRP A 39 -20.78 26.73 12.73
CA TRP A 39 -20.18 27.55 11.66
C TRP A 39 -19.93 29.00 12.09
N LEU A 40 -20.87 29.60 12.81
CA LEU A 40 -20.70 30.95 13.36
C LEU A 40 -19.53 31.02 14.34
N LYS A 41 -19.39 30.03 15.23
CA LYS A 41 -18.27 29.97 16.19
C LYS A 41 -16.92 29.85 15.50
N GLN A 42 -16.85 29.16 14.38
CA GLN A 42 -15.62 29.07 13.57
C GLN A 42 -15.32 30.41 12.88
N TYR A 43 -16.35 31.10 12.37
CA TYR A 43 -16.20 32.42 11.76
C TYR A 43 -15.73 33.49 12.76
N THR A 44 -16.26 33.50 13.99
CA THR A 44 -15.92 34.54 14.99
C THR A 44 -14.53 34.42 15.59
N LYS A 45 -13.89 33.24 15.52
CA LYS A 45 -12.55 33.04 16.06
C LYS A 45 -11.46 33.67 15.20
N ASP A 46 -11.63 33.64 13.88
CA ASP A 46 -10.56 33.97 12.93
C ASP A 46 -10.83 35.26 12.13
N GLY A 47 -12.00 35.90 12.28
CA GLY A 47 -12.37 37.14 11.56
C GLY A 47 -12.66 36.95 10.07
N GLU A 48 -12.30 35.80 9.50
CA GLU A 48 -12.65 35.33 8.16
C GLU A 48 -13.11 33.86 8.24
N MET A 49 -13.94 33.44 7.27
CA MET A 49 -14.34 32.05 7.15
C MET A 49 -13.16 31.22 6.63
N ASN A 50 -12.24 30.83 7.51
CA ASN A 50 -11.19 29.86 7.19
C ASN A 50 -11.81 28.47 7.01
N LEU A 51 -12.44 28.28 5.85
CA LEU A 51 -13.13 27.07 5.44
C LEU A 51 -12.18 25.92 5.07
N ILE A 52 -10.88 26.21 5.07
CA ILE A 52 -9.80 25.27 4.73
C ILE A 52 -9.38 24.48 5.98
N ASN A 53 -9.66 24.98 7.19
CA ASN A 53 -9.36 24.29 8.44
C ASN A 53 -10.49 23.36 8.88
N VAL A 54 -10.98 22.51 7.97
CA VAL A 54 -11.45 21.21 8.46
C VAL A 54 -10.16 20.50 8.86
N GLU A 55 -9.88 20.43 10.16
CA GLU A 55 -8.80 19.59 10.71
C GLU A 55 -8.84 18.26 9.95
N LYS A 56 -7.87 18.04 9.04
CA LYS A 56 -7.89 16.87 8.16
C LYS A 56 -7.88 15.66 9.07
N SER A 57 -8.97 14.88 9.06
CA SER A 57 -9.00 13.66 9.86
C SER A 57 -7.85 12.79 9.38
N PRO A 58 -7.16 12.03 10.25
CA PRO A 58 -6.11 11.10 9.85
C PRO A 58 -6.50 10.16 8.70
N LYS A 59 -7.81 9.95 8.50
CA LYS A 59 -8.39 9.17 7.39
C LYS A 59 -8.40 9.89 6.05
N ASP A 60 -8.43 11.22 6.05
CA ASP A 60 -8.47 12.07 4.85
C ASP A 60 -7.08 12.30 4.23
N TRP A 61 -6.01 11.84 4.91
CA TRP A 61 -4.64 11.89 4.40
C TRP A 61 -4.40 10.82 3.34
N SER A 62 -3.98 11.25 2.16
CA SER A 62 -3.54 10.37 1.06
C SER A 62 -2.24 9.64 1.40
N GLY A 63 -1.94 8.54 0.69
CA GLY A 63 -0.71 7.77 0.92
C GLY A 63 0.57 8.59 0.74
N GLU A 64 0.58 9.50 -0.23
CA GLU A 64 1.70 10.41 -0.49
C GLU A 64 1.87 11.46 0.62
N GLU A 65 0.78 12.06 1.10
CA GLU A 65 0.83 13.00 2.23
C GLU A 65 1.30 12.30 3.53
N ARG A 66 0.84 11.07 3.79
CA ARG A 66 1.30 10.27 4.93
C ARG A 66 2.79 9.98 4.84
N PHE A 67 3.29 9.63 3.65
CA PHE A 67 4.70 9.39 3.42
C PHE A 67 5.52 10.67 3.65
N ASN A 68 5.10 11.80 3.09
CA ASN A 68 5.75 13.10 3.28
C ASN A 68 5.77 13.52 4.76
N ALA A 69 4.68 13.27 5.50
CA ALA A 69 4.62 13.49 6.94
C ALA A 69 5.66 12.65 7.71
N LEU A 70 5.81 11.36 7.35
CA LEU A 70 6.81 10.48 7.95
C LEU A 70 8.24 10.93 7.64
N VAL A 71 8.50 11.38 6.41
CA VAL A 71 9.83 11.89 6.00
C VAL A 71 10.16 13.20 6.73
N ALA A 72 9.21 14.14 6.78
CA ALA A 72 9.41 15.42 7.46
C ALA A 72 9.70 15.23 8.95
N THR A 73 9.00 14.29 9.60
CA THR A 73 9.15 14.03 11.04
C THR A 73 10.30 13.07 11.38
N ALA A 74 10.94 12.44 10.39
CA ALA A 74 11.99 11.44 10.62
C ALA A 74 13.23 12.00 11.34
N ASN A 75 13.62 13.25 11.02
CA ASN A 75 14.81 13.89 11.60
C ASN A 75 14.47 14.90 12.71
N MET A 76 13.20 14.98 13.13
CA MET A 76 12.76 15.89 14.18
C MET A 76 12.95 15.25 15.56
N SER A 77 13.31 16.05 16.57
CA SER A 77 13.25 15.62 17.96
C SER A 77 11.80 15.32 18.37
N GLU A 78 11.61 14.52 19.42
CA GLU A 78 10.27 14.13 19.88
C GLU A 78 9.37 15.34 20.21
N MET A 79 9.95 16.38 20.81
CA MET A 79 9.24 17.62 21.12
C MET A 79 8.78 18.35 19.83
N ASN A 80 9.66 18.44 18.84
CA ASN A 80 9.34 19.07 17.56
C ASN A 80 8.32 18.26 16.76
N ARG A 81 8.38 16.93 16.85
CA ARG A 81 7.41 16.01 16.25
C ARG A 81 6.02 16.20 16.84
N VAL A 82 5.91 16.35 18.16
CA VAL A 82 4.63 16.64 18.82
C VAL A 82 4.08 18.00 18.37
N ALA A 83 4.91 19.04 18.36
CA ALA A 83 4.50 20.37 17.92
C ALA A 83 4.03 20.38 16.44
N TRP A 84 4.76 19.68 15.57
CA TRP A 84 4.41 19.52 14.16
C TRP A 84 3.07 18.78 14.00
N CYS A 85 2.90 17.65 14.70
CA CYS A 85 1.63 16.92 14.70
C CYS A 85 0.46 17.81 15.10
N ARG A 86 0.60 18.62 16.16
CA ARG A 86 -0.46 19.53 16.62
C ARG A 86 -0.82 20.59 15.58
N LYS A 87 0.17 21.11 14.85
CA LYS A 87 -0.06 22.07 13.77
C LYS A 87 -0.84 21.45 12.60
N GLU A 88 -0.56 20.18 12.30
CA GLU A 88 -1.19 19.45 11.19
C GLU A 88 -2.49 18.72 11.57
N GLY A 89 -2.97 18.88 12.81
CA GLY A 89 -4.18 18.18 13.31
C GLY A 89 -3.99 16.68 13.55
N LEU A 90 -2.73 16.24 13.69
CA LEU A 90 -2.33 14.86 13.92
C LEU A 90 -1.86 14.63 15.36
N PHE A 91 -1.70 13.34 15.69
CA PHE A 91 -1.10 12.87 16.92
C PHE A 91 0.07 11.96 16.56
N THR A 92 1.05 11.84 17.45
CA THR A 92 2.25 11.01 17.23
C THR A 92 1.91 9.55 16.92
N HIS A 93 0.89 8.99 17.58
CA HIS A 93 0.47 7.61 17.33
C HIS A 93 -0.04 7.36 15.91
N HIS A 94 -0.54 8.39 15.20
CA HIS A 94 -0.93 8.26 13.80
C HIS A 94 0.30 8.05 12.91
N LEU A 95 1.39 8.78 13.16
CA LEU A 95 2.65 8.59 12.45
C LEU A 95 3.22 7.18 12.72
N ASP A 96 3.20 6.75 13.98
CA ASP A 96 3.67 5.41 14.35
C ASP A 96 2.84 4.32 13.67
N GLN A 97 1.52 4.50 13.60
CA GLN A 97 0.63 3.59 12.89
C GLN A 97 0.93 3.56 11.40
N TRP A 98 1.05 4.71 10.73
CA TRP A 98 1.36 4.76 9.30
C TRP A 98 2.71 4.14 8.96
N LYS A 99 3.70 4.31 9.83
CA LYS A 99 5.00 3.63 9.71
C LYS A 99 4.84 2.11 9.78
N LYS A 100 4.09 1.61 10.76
CA LYS A 100 3.81 0.16 10.90
C LYS A 100 3.07 -0.39 9.69
N ASP A 101 2.04 0.32 9.23
CA ASP A 101 1.24 -0.07 8.06
C ASP A 101 2.11 -0.14 6.80
N ALA A 102 3.00 0.85 6.59
CA ALA A 102 3.93 0.87 5.46
C ALA A 102 4.89 -0.33 5.50
N ILE A 103 5.48 -0.63 6.67
CA ILE A 103 6.38 -1.79 6.84
C ILE A 103 5.62 -3.11 6.61
N PHE A 104 4.40 -3.23 7.14
CA PHE A 104 3.58 -4.41 6.98
C PHE A 104 3.25 -4.69 5.50
N LEU A 105 2.87 -3.68 4.74
CA LEU A 105 2.58 -3.83 3.31
C LEU A 105 3.81 -4.25 2.50
N LEU A 106 4.98 -3.66 2.80
CA LEU A 106 6.23 -4.01 2.11
C LEU A 106 6.66 -5.45 2.41
N THR A 107 6.61 -5.85 3.68
CA THR A 107 6.97 -7.21 4.11
C THR A 107 6.01 -8.27 3.58
N GLN A 108 4.71 -7.99 3.55
CA GLN A 108 3.72 -8.89 2.96
C GLN A 108 3.99 -9.07 1.46
N LYS A 109 4.24 -7.99 0.72
CA LYS A 109 4.58 -8.06 -0.71
C LYS A 109 5.85 -8.87 -0.96
N GLU A 110 6.88 -8.65 -0.15
CA GLU A 110 8.13 -9.40 -0.23
C GLU A 110 7.93 -10.90 0.02
N SER A 111 7.10 -11.27 1.01
CA SER A 111 6.81 -12.67 1.30
C SER A 111 6.04 -13.37 0.16
N ILE A 112 5.10 -12.68 -0.48
CA ILE A 112 4.33 -13.21 -1.60
C ILE A 112 5.23 -13.45 -2.82
N LEU A 113 6.10 -12.48 -3.14
CA LEU A 113 7.06 -12.60 -4.24
C LEU A 113 8.02 -13.77 -4.01
N LYS A 114 8.63 -13.85 -2.82
CA LYS A 114 9.51 -14.98 -2.45
C LYS A 114 8.81 -16.34 -2.51
N SER A 115 7.53 -16.40 -2.16
CA SER A 115 6.74 -17.64 -2.23
C SER A 115 6.53 -18.10 -3.67
N ASN A 116 6.23 -17.17 -4.59
CA ASN A 116 6.03 -17.48 -6.00
C ASN A 116 7.34 -17.90 -6.66
N ASP A 117 8.42 -17.16 -6.45
CA ASP A 117 9.75 -17.49 -6.97
C ASP A 117 10.20 -18.87 -6.49
N SER A 118 9.97 -19.19 -5.21
CA SER A 118 10.30 -20.52 -4.67
C SER A 118 9.50 -21.65 -5.33
N LYS A 119 8.24 -21.42 -5.70
CA LYS A 119 7.41 -22.43 -6.38
C LYS A 119 7.89 -22.67 -7.80
N ASP A 120 8.20 -21.62 -8.53
CA ASP A 120 8.66 -21.73 -9.92
C ASP A 120 10.05 -22.36 -9.99
N LEU A 121 10.98 -21.96 -9.12
CA LEU A 121 12.28 -22.62 -8.97
C LEU A 121 12.14 -24.11 -8.65
N LYS A 122 11.22 -24.50 -7.76
CA LYS A 122 10.98 -25.92 -7.43
C LYS A 122 10.45 -26.71 -8.63
N ARG A 123 9.57 -26.10 -9.44
CA ARG A 123 9.04 -26.73 -10.65
C ARG A 123 10.15 -26.95 -11.67
N GLU A 124 10.98 -25.94 -11.89
CA GLU A 124 12.11 -26.00 -12.82
C GLU A 124 13.15 -27.04 -12.38
N ILE A 125 13.50 -27.06 -11.09
CA ILE A 125 14.38 -28.10 -10.53
C ILE A 125 13.80 -29.51 -10.75
N SER A 126 12.50 -29.70 -10.52
CA SER A 126 11.86 -31.01 -10.73
C SER A 126 11.87 -31.42 -12.20
N PHE A 127 11.60 -30.47 -13.10
CA PHE A 127 11.65 -30.69 -14.55
C PHE A 127 13.06 -31.05 -15.01
N LEU A 128 14.06 -30.25 -14.65
CA LEU A 128 15.46 -30.47 -15.01
C LEU A 128 15.97 -31.80 -14.47
N LYS A 129 15.62 -32.18 -13.23
CA LYS A 129 15.98 -33.49 -12.66
C LYS A 129 15.40 -34.66 -13.46
N LYS A 130 14.14 -34.56 -13.90
CA LYS A 130 13.52 -35.60 -14.74
C LYS A 130 14.20 -35.70 -16.09
N GLU A 131 14.50 -34.55 -16.71
CA GLU A 131 15.15 -34.52 -18.01
C GLU A 131 16.58 -35.09 -17.93
N LEU A 132 17.31 -34.76 -16.86
CA LEU A 132 18.64 -35.32 -16.57
C LEU A 132 18.58 -36.85 -16.42
N SER A 133 17.63 -37.36 -15.62
CA SER A 133 17.45 -38.81 -15.45
C SER A 133 17.13 -39.55 -16.76
N ARG A 134 16.33 -38.96 -17.65
CA ARG A 134 16.03 -39.55 -18.96
C ARG A 134 17.26 -39.57 -19.86
N LYS A 135 18.07 -38.51 -19.82
CA LYS A 135 19.34 -38.43 -20.57
C LYS A 135 20.36 -39.44 -20.04
N ASP A 136 20.50 -39.56 -18.72
CA ASP A 136 21.38 -40.54 -18.09
C ASP A 136 20.97 -41.98 -18.40
N GLN A 137 19.66 -42.27 -18.43
CA GLN A 137 19.17 -43.59 -18.83
C GLN A 137 19.50 -43.91 -20.29
N ALA A 138 19.23 -42.99 -21.22
CA ALA A 138 19.58 -43.17 -22.63
C ALA A 138 21.10 -43.33 -22.81
N LEU A 139 21.91 -42.58 -22.07
CA LEU A 139 23.37 -42.70 -22.08
C LEU A 139 23.79 -44.09 -21.56
N ALA A 140 23.23 -44.56 -20.45
CA ALA A 140 23.51 -45.88 -19.91
C ALA A 140 23.13 -47.01 -20.88
N GLU A 141 21.98 -46.90 -21.55
CA GLU A 141 21.53 -47.86 -22.58
C GLU A 141 22.52 -47.90 -23.77
N THR A 142 22.97 -46.74 -24.26
CA THR A 142 23.99 -46.70 -25.33
C THR A 142 25.34 -47.27 -24.90
N ALA A 143 25.78 -46.99 -23.67
CA ALA A 143 27.00 -47.55 -23.12
C ALA A 143 26.91 -49.08 -23.00
N ALA A 144 25.77 -49.60 -22.54
CA ALA A 144 25.53 -51.04 -22.47
C ALA A 144 25.58 -51.70 -23.86
N LEU A 145 24.97 -51.09 -24.87
CA LEU A 145 25.03 -51.57 -26.26
C LEU A 145 26.46 -51.58 -26.81
N LEU A 146 27.25 -50.53 -26.55
CA LEU A 146 28.67 -50.48 -26.96
C LEU A 146 29.50 -51.58 -26.29
N VAL A 147 29.27 -51.84 -25.01
CA VAL A 147 29.94 -52.93 -24.27
C VAL A 147 29.55 -54.29 -24.83
N LEU A 148 28.26 -54.52 -25.10
CA LEU A 148 27.76 -55.75 -25.72
C LEU A 148 28.37 -55.96 -27.11
N LYS A 149 28.40 -54.93 -27.96
CA LYS A 149 29.03 -55.00 -29.28
C LYS A 149 30.51 -55.39 -29.17
N LYS A 150 31.27 -54.72 -28.31
CA LYS A 150 32.70 -55.04 -28.10
C LYS A 150 32.90 -56.48 -27.64
N LYS A 151 32.03 -57.00 -26.75
CA LYS A 151 32.08 -58.40 -26.31
C LYS A 151 31.73 -59.37 -27.44
N ALA A 152 30.74 -59.05 -28.27
CA ALA A 152 30.37 -59.87 -29.41
C ALA A 152 31.49 -59.91 -30.46
N ASP A 153 32.10 -58.76 -30.78
CA ASP A 153 33.26 -58.67 -31.66
C ASP A 153 34.45 -59.50 -31.12
N LEU A 154 34.66 -59.59 -29.80
CA LEU A 154 35.72 -60.43 -29.22
C LEU A 154 35.44 -61.94 -29.32
N ILE A 155 34.16 -62.36 -29.30
CA ILE A 155 33.78 -63.78 -29.33
C ILE A 155 33.62 -64.28 -30.76
N TRP A 156 33.02 -63.47 -31.64
CA TRP A 156 32.65 -63.85 -33.02
C TRP A 156 33.41 -63.07 -34.10
N GLY A 157 34.09 -61.98 -33.75
CA GLY A 157 34.85 -61.16 -34.69
C GLY A 157 36.29 -61.64 -34.85
N ASP A 158 36.45 -62.85 -35.38
CA ASP A 158 37.64 -63.26 -36.12
C ASP A 158 37.17 -63.93 -37.42
N ALA A 159 36.52 -63.11 -38.26
CA ALA A 159 36.10 -63.45 -39.61
C ALA A 159 36.12 -62.19 -40.49
N LYS A 160 37.22 -61.44 -40.44
CA LYS A 160 37.72 -60.74 -41.62
C LYS A 160 39.04 -61.41 -41.98
N GLY A 161 38.96 -62.36 -42.90
CA GLY A 161 40.13 -62.75 -43.67
C GLY A 161 40.66 -61.55 -44.45
N ASP A 162 41.97 -61.60 -44.70
CA ASP A 162 42.76 -60.98 -45.78
C ASP A 162 42.26 -59.65 -46.39
#